data_AF-A0A6N2BEU7-F1
#
_entry.id   AF-A0A6N2BEU7-F1
#
_cell.length_a   1.000
_cell.length_b   1.000
_cell.length_c   1.000
_cell.angle_alpha   90.00
_cell.angle_beta   90.00
_cell.angle_gamma   90.00
#
_symmetry.space_group_name_H-M   'P 1'
#
loop_
_entity.id
_entity.type
_entity.pdbx_description
1 polymer ?
#
loop_
_entity_poly.entity_id
_entity_poly.type
_entity_poly.pdbx_seq_one_letter_code
_entity_poly.pdbx_strand_id
1 'polypeptide(L)'
;MNKELPFAGAPAVLTYGGKKWNLFYGGAKTKYKFSTGWEVFADDNNLKEEDELVFELSECNPDKIELKIQILREDFPPELDPEDVEGINTDNPIIID
;
A
#
# COMPACT_ATOMS: atom_id res chain seq x y z
N MET A 1 -11.23 -2.19 -18.50
CA MET A 1 -10.38 -1.49 -17.51
C MET A 1 -9.05 -1.18 -18.15
N ASN A 2 -8.63 0.08 -18.15
CA ASN A 2 -7.23 0.38 -18.44
C ASN A 2 -6.39 -0.16 -17.28
N LYS A 3 -5.35 -0.93 -17.60
CA LYS A 3 -4.46 -1.55 -16.60
C LYS A 3 -3.37 -0.59 -16.11
N GLU A 4 -3.35 0.62 -16.66
CA GLU A 4 -2.32 1.61 -16.42
C GLU A 4 -2.93 2.81 -15.69
N LEU A 5 -2.16 3.37 -14.76
CA LEU A 5 -2.53 4.60 -14.09
C LEU A 5 -2.50 5.79 -15.09
N PRO A 6 -3.38 6.79 -14.92
CA PRO A 6 -3.54 7.86 -15.89
C PRO A 6 -2.28 8.73 -15.97
N PHE A 7 -1.75 8.87 -17.19
CA PHE A 7 -0.55 9.66 -17.46
C PHE A 7 -0.67 11.14 -17.10
N ALA A 8 -1.88 11.71 -17.20
CA ALA A 8 -2.15 13.12 -16.90
C ALA A 8 -2.25 13.41 -15.39
N GLY A 9 -2.38 12.37 -14.57
CA GLY A 9 -2.83 12.49 -13.18
C GLY A 9 -4.36 12.50 -13.07
N ALA A 10 -4.87 12.22 -11.87
CA ALA A 10 -6.29 12.17 -11.56
C ALA A 10 -6.52 12.33 -10.05
N PRO A 11 -7.73 12.73 -9.62
CA PRO A 11 -8.17 12.56 -8.25
C PRO A 11 -7.99 11.10 -7.80
N ALA A 12 -7.48 10.91 -6.59
CA ALA A 12 -7.25 9.60 -6.02
C ALA A 12 -7.91 9.48 -4.64
N VAL A 13 -8.36 8.27 -4.32
CA VAL A 13 -8.93 7.94 -3.01
C VAL A 13 -8.17 6.74 -2.45
N LEU A 14 -7.56 6.91 -1.29
CA LEU A 14 -7.00 5.81 -0.52
C LEU A 14 -8.05 5.29 0.48
N THR A 15 -8.16 3.97 0.62
CA THR A 15 -9.05 3.33 1.59
C THR A 15 -8.27 2.39 2.49
N TYR A 16 -8.42 2.54 3.81
CA TYR A 16 -7.77 1.70 4.81
C TYR A 16 -8.62 1.66 6.08
N GLY A 17 -8.80 0.48 6.67
CA GLY A 17 -9.55 0.32 7.93
C GLY A 17 -10.99 0.89 7.88
N GLY A 18 -11.65 0.86 6.71
CA GLY A 18 -12.99 1.43 6.52
C GLY A 18 -13.04 2.97 6.39
N LYS A 19 -11.90 3.65 6.51
CA LYS A 19 -11.76 5.10 6.31
C LYS A 19 -11.31 5.40 4.87
N LYS A 20 -11.53 6.66 4.45
CA LYS A 20 -11.17 7.14 3.11
C LYS A 20 -10.42 8.46 3.21
N TRP A 21 -9.38 8.60 2.38
CA TRP A 21 -8.60 9.84 2.23
C TRP A 21 -8.64 10.27 0.77
N ASN A 22 -8.96 11.55 0.54
CA ASN A 22 -8.95 12.14 -0.78
C ASN A 22 -7.60 12.81 -1.03
N LEU A 23 -7.02 12.54 -2.19
CA LEU A 23 -5.74 13.06 -2.60
C LEU A 23 -5.71 13.24 -4.12
N PHE A 24 -4.56 13.72 -4.61
CA PHE A 24 -4.32 13.82 -6.03
C PHE A 24 -3.14 12.91 -6.43
N TYR A 25 -3.37 12.04 -7.41
CA TYR A 25 -2.31 11.29 -8.08
C TYR A 25 -1.81 12.09 -9.27
N GLY A 26 -0.52 12.39 -9.28
CA GLY A 26 0.10 13.14 -10.36
C GLY A 26 0.26 12.34 -11.66
N GLY A 27 0.55 13.05 -12.75
CA GLY A 27 0.96 12.49 -14.02
C GLY A 27 2.48 12.48 -14.23
N ALA A 28 2.93 12.09 -15.43
CA ALA A 28 4.35 12.04 -15.78
C ALA A 28 5.08 13.39 -15.62
N LYS A 29 4.40 14.50 -15.93
CA LYS A 29 4.93 15.86 -15.73
C LYS A 29 5.18 16.17 -14.25
N THR A 30 4.44 15.53 -13.35
CA THR A 30 4.53 15.70 -11.90
C THR A 30 5.17 14.49 -11.19
N LYS A 31 5.77 13.57 -11.95
CA LYS A 31 6.51 12.38 -11.48
C LYS A 31 5.69 11.27 -10.81
N TYR A 32 4.45 11.00 -11.24
CA TYR A 32 3.66 9.85 -10.77
C TYR A 32 3.61 9.69 -9.23
N LYS A 33 3.33 10.78 -8.51
CA LYS A 33 3.33 10.82 -7.04
C LYS A 33 1.94 11.12 -6.49
N PHE A 34 1.65 10.62 -5.28
CA PHE A 34 0.57 11.18 -4.47
C PHE A 34 1.03 12.52 -3.89
N SER A 35 0.19 13.55 -4.00
CA SER A 35 0.53 14.91 -3.56
C SER A 35 -0.38 15.38 -2.44
N THR A 36 -1.24 16.36 -2.70
CA THR A 36 -2.19 16.93 -1.72
C THR A 36 -2.96 15.79 -1.06
N GLY A 37 -2.97 15.75 0.28
CA GLY A 37 -3.67 14.73 1.06
C GLY A 37 -2.84 13.50 1.45
N TRP A 38 -1.63 13.31 0.90
CA TRP A 38 -0.73 12.24 1.34
C TRP A 38 -0.29 12.40 2.80
N GLU A 39 0.12 13.62 3.20
CA GLU A 39 0.51 13.94 4.57
C GLU A 39 -0.61 13.62 5.57
N VAL A 40 -1.85 14.00 5.24
CA VAL A 40 -3.03 13.69 6.07
C VAL A 40 -3.24 12.18 6.23
N PHE A 41 -3.08 11.42 5.14
CA PHE A 41 -3.14 9.96 5.21
C PHE A 41 -2.03 9.38 6.09
N ALA A 42 -0.80 9.87 5.97
CA ALA A 42 0.34 9.41 6.74
C ALA A 42 0.15 9.71 8.24
N ASP A 43 -0.25 10.94 8.57
CA ASP A 43 -0.48 11.40 9.94
C ASP A 43 -1.64 10.67 10.61
N ASP A 44 -2.80 10.56 9.95
CA ASP A 44 -3.99 9.91 10.50
C ASP A 44 -3.78 8.41 10.80
N ASN A 45 -2.86 7.78 10.07
CA ASN A 45 -2.52 6.38 10.25
C ASN A 45 -1.22 6.19 11.06
N ASN A 46 -0.57 7.27 11.50
CA ASN A 46 0.72 7.23 12.20
C ASN A 46 1.74 6.36 11.44
N LEU A 47 1.88 6.64 10.15
CA LEU A 47 2.78 5.92 9.25
C LEU A 47 4.24 6.25 9.61
N LYS A 48 5.07 5.23 9.73
CA LYS A 48 6.51 5.34 9.99
C LYS A 48 7.33 5.04 8.73
N GLU A 49 8.60 5.42 8.70
CA GLU A 49 9.50 5.15 7.57
C GLU A 49 9.71 3.63 7.34
N GLU A 50 9.59 2.82 8.39
CA GLU A 50 9.72 1.37 8.37
C GLU A 50 8.40 0.65 8.03
N ASP A 51 7.26 1.36 7.99
CA ASP A 51 5.99 0.75 7.62
C ASP A 51 5.98 0.44 6.12
N GLU A 52 5.64 -0.79 5.77
CA GLU A 52 5.45 -1.18 4.39
C GLU A 52 3.97 -1.02 3.98
N LEU A 53 3.75 -0.65 2.72
CA LEU A 53 2.43 -0.36 2.18
C LEU A 53 2.15 -1.20 0.94
N VAL A 54 1.04 -1.94 0.97
CA VAL A 54 0.49 -2.62 -0.21
C VAL A 54 -0.63 -1.78 -0.80
N PHE A 55 -0.51 -1.47 -2.09
CA PHE A 55 -1.49 -0.70 -2.85
C PHE A 55 -2.26 -1.62 -3.81
N GLU A 56 -3.55 -1.85 -3.53
CA GLU A 56 -4.45 -2.61 -4.39
C GLU A 56 -5.31 -1.65 -5.21
N LEU A 57 -5.20 -1.68 -6.54
CA LEU A 57 -5.99 -0.83 -7.44
C LEU A 57 -7.39 -1.40 -7.63
N SER A 58 -8.41 -0.74 -7.06
CA SER A 58 -9.80 -1.16 -7.15
C SER A 58 -10.58 -0.44 -8.27
N GLU A 59 -10.21 0.81 -8.57
CA GLU A 59 -10.80 1.60 -9.66
C GLU A 59 -9.72 2.44 -10.36
N CYS A 60 -9.74 2.48 -11.69
CA CYS A 60 -8.88 3.36 -12.48
C CYS A 60 -9.61 3.87 -13.71
N ASN A 61 -9.94 5.15 -13.71
CA ASN A 61 -10.48 5.88 -14.87
C ASN A 61 -9.91 7.32 -14.90
N PRO A 62 -10.15 8.10 -15.97
CA PRO A 62 -9.61 9.45 -16.09
C PRO A 62 -10.08 10.44 -15.00
N ASP A 63 -11.24 10.19 -14.41
CA ASP A 63 -11.86 11.07 -13.41
C ASP A 63 -11.47 10.68 -11.98
N LYS A 64 -11.03 9.43 -11.77
CA LYS A 64 -10.81 8.88 -10.44
C LYS A 64 -9.95 7.61 -10.42
N ILE A 65 -9.08 7.54 -9.40
CA ILE A 65 -8.36 6.34 -8.99
C ILE A 65 -8.81 5.96 -7.58
N GLU A 66 -9.14 4.69 -7.34
CA GLU A 66 -9.30 4.16 -5.99
C GLU A 66 -8.26 3.09 -5.70
N LEU A 67 -7.62 3.24 -4.55
CA LEU A 67 -6.61 2.32 -4.05
C LEU A 67 -7.02 1.88 -2.64
N LYS A 68 -7.07 0.56 -2.45
CA LYS A 68 -7.17 -0.02 -1.12
C LYS A 68 -5.77 -0.28 -0.60
N ILE A 69 -5.53 0.18 0.62
CA ILE A 69 -4.23 0.11 1.27
C ILE A 69 -4.26 -1.02 2.29
N GLN A 70 -3.13 -1.69 2.43
CA GLN A 70 -2.79 -2.47 3.62
C GLN A 70 -1.47 -1.93 4.15
N ILE A 71 -1.43 -1.62 5.44
CA ILE A 71 -0.22 -1.18 6.14
C ILE A 71 0.33 -2.41 6.85
N LEU A 72 1.56 -2.79 6.52
CA LEU A 72 2.30 -3.86 7.18
C LEU A 72 3.29 -3.19 8.13
N ARG A 73 3.20 -3.57 9.41
CA ARG A 73 4.05 -3.04 10.46
C ARG A 73 4.93 -4.16 10.98
N GLU A 74 6.16 -3.84 11.34
CA GLU A 74 7.10 -4.81 11.94
C GLU A 74 6.64 -5.32 13.31
N ASP A 75 5.66 -4.65 13.92
CA ASP A 75 4.99 -5.09 15.15
C ASP A 75 4.05 -6.28 14.86
N PHE A 76 4.59 -7.36 14.28
CA PHE A 76 3.88 -8.62 14.16
C PHE A 76 3.50 -9.09 15.57
N PRO A 77 2.25 -9.57 15.76
CA PRO A 77 1.86 -10.20 17.00
C PRO A 77 2.89 -11.27 17.36
N PRO A 78 3.33 -11.40 18.63
CA PRO A 78 4.23 -12.46 19.05
C PRO A 78 3.71 -13.86 18.68
N GLU A 79 2.39 -14.00 18.49
CA GLU A 79 1.73 -15.22 18.01
C GLU A 79 2.06 -15.58 16.54
N LEU A 80 2.58 -14.63 15.77
CA LEU A 80 3.10 -14.84 14.41
C LEU A 80 4.63 -14.95 14.37
N ASP A 81 5.30 -14.80 15.52
CA ASP A 81 6.71 -15.11 15.66
C ASP A 81 6.82 -16.65 15.65
N PRO A 82 7.36 -17.27 14.58
CA PRO A 82 7.26 -18.71 14.45
C PRO A 82 8.14 -19.38 15.51
N GLU A 83 7.53 -20.14 16.43
CA GLU A 83 8.26 -20.89 17.47
C GLU A 83 9.27 -21.88 16.86
N ASP A 84 8.91 -22.46 15.70
CA ASP A 84 9.72 -23.37 14.90
C ASP A 84 9.72 -22.88 13.45
N VAL A 85 10.64 -21.97 13.10
CA VAL A 85 10.72 -21.46 11.73
C VAL A 85 11.29 -22.56 10.83
N GLU A 86 10.45 -23.33 10.15
CA GLU A 86 10.87 -24.09 8.97
C GLU A 86 11.19 -23.12 7.84
N GLY A 87 12.30 -23.33 7.14
CA GLY A 87 12.69 -22.54 5.97
C GLY A 87 13.67 -21.40 6.20
N ILE A 88 14.11 -21.14 7.43
CA ILE A 88 15.06 -20.03 7.73
C ILE A 88 16.48 -20.28 7.22
N ASN A 89 16.88 -21.55 7.08
CA ASN A 89 18.22 -21.89 6.62
C ASN A 89 18.25 -23.21 5.84
N THR A 90 19.41 -23.54 5.31
CA THR A 90 19.63 -24.76 4.51
C THR A 90 19.52 -26.05 5.33
N ASP A 91 19.70 -25.96 6.64
CA ASP A 91 19.64 -27.10 7.56
C ASP A 91 18.20 -27.39 8.03
N ASN A 92 17.29 -26.44 7.82
CA ASN A 92 15.86 -26.56 8.08
C ASN A 92 15.04 -26.01 6.89
N PRO A 93 15.03 -26.67 5.72
CA PRO A 93 14.37 -26.16 4.51
C PRO A 93 12.85 -26.39 4.51
N ILE A 94 12.10 -25.54 3.77
CA ILE A 94 10.68 -25.79 3.49
C ILE A 94 10.56 -26.94 2.49
N ILE A 95 9.88 -28.02 2.86
CA ILE A 95 9.57 -29.14 1.97
C ILE A 95 8.20 -28.90 1.33
N ILE A 96 8.14 -28.90 0.00
CA ILE A 96 6.90 -28.81 -0.77
C ILE A 96 6.67 -30.18 -1.43
N ASP A 97 5.51 -30.78 -1.17
CA ASP A 97 5.08 -32.09 -1.68
C ASP A 97 4.38 -32.04 -3.06
#